data_AF-A0A2D9MHB4-F1
#
_entry.id   AF-A0A2D9MHB4-F1
#
_cell.length_a   1.000
_cell.length_b   1.000
_cell.length_c   1.000
_cell.angle_alpha   90.00
_cell.angle_beta   90.00
_cell.angle_gamma   90.00
#
_symmetry.space_group_name_H-M   'P 1'
#
loop_
_entity.id
_entity.type
_entity.pdbx_description
1 polymer ?
#
loop_
_entity_poly.entity_id
_entity_poly.type
_entity_poly.pdbx_seq_one_letter_code
_entity_poly.pdbx_strand_id
1 'polypeptide(L)'
;MLSSLLQNFNKIWLSIVALNLILLVLLPDWFSKESIVSLLDGLGAFALVTYIVVSLARALLLLPITPFIIAGAISFPGMPGIIWIISTISVVVGAGVVYSFPSFGGYDKYLEKNHPKAVDYLKQKILGKHAFWVIVGWSFFPAVPTDAICYVSGIASYPFKRLMIPLLIGELPIVTAYVFLGIEISDWLRL
;
A
#
# COMPACT_ATOMS: atom_id res chain seq x y z
N MET A 1 10.11 28.10 -8.75
CA MET A 1 10.23 27.15 -7.62
C MET A 1 9.21 26.01 -7.70
N LEU A 2 7.89 26.29 -7.75
CA LEU A 2 6.84 25.25 -7.78
C LEU A 2 6.91 24.33 -9.01
N SER A 3 7.22 24.86 -10.19
CA SER A 3 7.36 24.06 -11.43
C SER A 3 8.50 23.05 -11.38
N SER A 4 9.65 23.44 -10.84
CA SER A 4 10.81 22.56 -10.66
C SER A 4 10.57 21.47 -9.60
N LEU A 5 9.78 21.78 -8.56
CA LEU A 5 9.39 20.80 -7.55
C LEU A 5 8.44 19.75 -8.12
N LEU A 6 7.43 20.18 -8.90
CA LEU A 6 6.51 19.27 -9.57
C LEU A 6 7.22 18.32 -10.55
N GLN A 7 8.17 18.84 -11.34
CA GLN A 7 8.95 18.01 -12.28
C GLN A 7 9.83 16.96 -11.58
N ASN A 8 10.28 17.22 -10.35
CA ASN A 8 11.12 16.30 -9.59
C ASN A 8 10.36 15.53 -8.50
N PHE A 9 9.05 15.74 -8.38
CA PHE A 9 8.22 15.16 -7.33
C PHE A 9 8.40 13.64 -7.22
N ASN A 10 8.24 12.92 -8.33
CA ASN A 10 8.37 11.45 -8.35
C ASN A 10 9.76 10.97 -7.94
N LYS A 11 10.84 11.68 -8.33
CA LYS A 11 12.21 11.31 -7.94
C LYS A 11 12.42 11.49 -6.44
N ILE A 12 11.96 12.60 -5.89
CA ILE A 12 12.04 12.89 -4.45
C ILE A 12 11.22 11.85 -3.68
N TRP A 13 9.99 11.60 -4.10
CA TRP A 13 9.11 10.62 -3.49
C TRP A 13 9.70 9.20 -3.54
N LEU A 14 10.18 8.74 -4.70
CA LEU A 14 10.84 7.44 -4.83
C LEU A 14 12.10 7.34 -3.97
N SER A 15 12.84 8.43 -3.78
CA SER A 15 14.01 8.46 -2.88
C SER A 15 13.59 8.29 -1.41
N ILE A 16 12.50 8.94 -1.01
CA ILE A 16 11.93 8.78 0.34
C ILE A 16 11.41 7.36 0.55
N VAL A 17 10.72 6.79 -0.43
CA VAL A 17 10.26 5.39 -0.40
C VAL A 17 11.45 4.44 -0.29
N ALA A 18 12.49 4.61 -1.12
CA ALA A 18 13.68 3.77 -1.07
C ALA A 18 14.36 3.82 0.30
N LEU A 19 14.48 5.01 0.89
CA LEU A 19 15.00 5.17 2.25
C LEU A 19 14.12 4.45 3.28
N ASN A 20 12.79 4.59 3.20
CA ASN A 20 11.87 3.90 4.10
C ASN A 20 11.94 2.38 3.98
N LEU A 21 12.04 1.84 2.77
CA LEU A 21 12.19 0.40 2.55
C LEU A 21 13.53 -0.13 3.08
N ILE A 22 14.61 0.66 2.96
CA ILE A 22 15.90 0.33 3.59
C ILE A 22 15.76 0.32 5.11
N LEU A 23 15.12 1.34 5.69
CA LEU A 23 14.85 1.41 7.12
C LEU A 23 13.98 0.26 7.61
N LEU A 24 12.99 -0.16 6.81
CA LEU A 24 12.14 -1.32 7.12
C LEU A 24 12.95 -2.62 7.24
N VAL A 25 13.97 -2.80 6.40
CA VAL A 25 14.86 -3.98 6.43
C VAL A 25 15.88 -3.89 7.57
N LEU A 26 16.42 -2.69 7.84
CA LEU A 26 17.42 -2.48 8.89
C LEU A 26 16.83 -2.42 10.30
N LEU A 27 15.60 -1.90 10.42
CA LEU A 27 14.89 -1.63 11.67
C LEU A 27 13.43 -2.13 11.56
N PRO A 28 13.21 -3.43 11.35
CA PRO A 28 11.86 -3.99 11.16
C PRO A 28 10.96 -3.73 12.37
N ASP A 29 11.53 -3.69 13.57
CA ASP A 29 10.80 -3.44 14.82
C ASP A 29 10.06 -2.10 14.82
N TRP A 30 10.55 -1.08 14.10
CA TRP A 30 9.91 0.26 14.07
C TRP A 30 8.58 0.28 13.31
N PHE A 31 8.37 -0.66 12.40
CA PHE A 31 7.15 -0.79 11.58
C PHE A 31 6.37 -2.06 11.92
N SER A 32 6.71 -2.73 13.02
CA SER A 32 6.04 -3.91 13.54
C SER A 32 4.64 -3.59 14.04
N LYS A 33 3.82 -4.64 14.17
CA LYS A 33 2.50 -4.52 14.80
C LYS A 33 2.63 -4.00 16.24
N GLU A 34 3.67 -4.41 16.98
CA GLU A 34 3.93 -3.99 18.36
C GLU A 34 4.20 -2.50 18.46
N SER A 35 5.02 -1.94 17.56
CA SER A 35 5.30 -0.51 17.53
C SER A 35 4.04 0.31 17.25
N ILE A 36 3.17 -0.19 16.36
CA ILE A 36 1.90 0.47 16.06
C ILE A 36 0.94 0.35 17.26
N VAL A 37 0.83 -0.80 17.90
CA VAL A 37 0.03 -0.98 19.12
C VAL A 37 0.52 -0.05 20.24
N SER A 38 1.83 -0.01 20.47
CA SER A 38 2.45 0.88 21.47
C SER A 38 2.19 2.36 21.20
N LEU A 39 2.20 2.77 19.92
CA LEU A 39 1.80 4.11 19.51
C LEU A 39 0.33 4.41 19.88
N LEU A 40 -0.57 3.43 19.75
CA LEU A 40 -2.00 3.59 19.99
C LEU A 40 -2.38 3.56 21.48
N ASP A 41 -1.72 2.73 22.29
CA ASP A 41 -2.03 2.54 23.72
C ASP A 41 -1.98 3.84 24.53
N GLY A 42 -1.09 4.77 24.16
CA GLY A 42 -0.93 6.05 24.85
C GLY A 42 -1.92 7.15 24.46
N LEU A 43 -2.78 6.92 23.46
CA LEU A 43 -3.57 7.99 22.82
C LEU A 43 -5.03 8.06 23.28
N GLY A 44 -5.51 7.07 24.04
CA GLY A 44 -6.88 7.03 24.55
C GLY A 44 -7.92 7.28 23.46
N ALA A 45 -8.74 8.33 23.60
CA ALA A 45 -9.78 8.68 22.63
C ALA A 45 -9.26 9.01 21.21
N PHE A 46 -7.98 9.41 21.08
CA PHE A 46 -7.38 9.72 19.78
C PHE A 46 -6.83 8.49 19.05
N ALA A 47 -6.77 7.32 19.70
CA ALA A 47 -6.18 6.11 19.12
C ALA A 47 -6.83 5.75 17.78
N LEU A 48 -8.16 5.76 17.68
CA LEU A 48 -8.85 5.39 16.44
C LEU A 48 -8.56 6.37 15.29
N VAL A 49 -8.48 7.67 15.59
CA VAL A 49 -8.15 8.69 14.59
C VAL A 49 -6.71 8.51 14.12
N THR A 50 -5.77 8.28 15.04
CA THR A 50 -4.37 7.99 14.70
C THR A 50 -4.26 6.73 13.86
N TYR A 51 -5.00 5.67 14.20
CA TYR A 51 -5.05 4.44 13.42
C TYR A 51 -5.49 4.70 11.97
N ILE A 52 -6.54 5.50 11.76
CA ILE A 52 -7.00 5.88 10.40
C ILE A 52 -5.90 6.62 9.65
N VAL A 53 -5.29 7.63 10.27
CA VAL A 53 -4.25 8.46 9.65
C VAL A 53 -3.05 7.61 9.25
N VAL A 54 -2.55 6.78 10.16
CA VAL A 54 -1.39 5.93 9.94
C VAL A 54 -1.69 4.85 8.88
N SER A 55 -2.88 4.24 8.92
CA SER A 55 -3.32 3.25 7.93
C SER A 55 -3.43 3.82 6.51
N LEU A 56 -3.80 5.10 6.38
CA LEU A 56 -3.82 5.80 5.09
C LEU A 56 -2.42 6.24 4.64
N ALA A 57 -1.62 6.79 5.57
CA ALA A 57 -0.31 7.33 5.29
C ALA A 57 0.68 6.26 4.83
N ARG A 58 0.53 5.01 5.29
CA ARG A 58 1.41 3.89 4.94
C ARG A 58 1.57 3.71 3.42
N ALA A 59 0.48 3.93 2.66
CA ALA A 59 0.46 3.72 1.21
C ALA A 59 1.39 4.71 0.49
N LEU A 60 1.55 5.92 1.04
CA LEU A 60 2.47 6.94 0.54
C LEU A 60 3.93 6.49 0.63
N LEU A 61 4.24 5.56 1.52
CA LEU A 61 5.60 5.05 1.74
C LEU A 61 5.79 3.63 1.21
N LEU A 62 4.80 3.08 0.52
CA LEU A 62 4.74 1.67 0.07
C LEU A 62 4.97 0.68 1.22
N LEU A 63 4.49 1.00 2.42
CA LEU A 63 4.60 0.13 3.58
C LEU A 63 3.55 -1.01 3.50
N PRO A 64 3.94 -2.26 3.80
CA PRO A 64 3.01 -3.39 3.84
C PRO A 64 1.81 -3.11 4.74
N ILE A 65 0.60 -3.49 4.30
CA ILE A 65 -0.64 -3.23 5.05
C ILE A 65 -0.78 -4.10 6.30
N THR A 66 -0.24 -5.31 6.26
CA THR A 66 -0.36 -6.35 7.29
C THR A 66 -0.14 -5.88 8.73
N PRO A 67 1.00 -5.23 9.09
CA PRO A 67 1.24 -4.81 10.48
C PRO A 67 0.20 -3.80 10.98
N PHE A 68 -0.32 -2.95 10.09
CA PHE A 68 -1.36 -1.98 10.44
C PHE A 68 -2.70 -2.67 10.73
N ILE A 69 -3.12 -3.63 9.89
CA ILE A 69 -4.38 -4.35 10.12
C ILE A 69 -4.34 -5.11 11.45
N ILE A 70 -3.24 -5.84 11.70
CA ILE A 70 -3.09 -6.63 12.92
C ILE A 70 -3.05 -5.71 14.14
N ALA A 71 -2.29 -4.61 14.09
CA ALA A 71 -2.27 -3.64 15.19
C ALA A 71 -3.66 -3.03 15.45
N GLY A 72 -4.42 -2.73 14.40
CA GLY A 72 -5.81 -2.29 14.54
C GLY A 72 -6.71 -3.33 15.19
N ALA A 73 -6.60 -4.60 14.79
CA ALA A 73 -7.37 -5.70 15.37
C ALA A 73 -7.05 -5.92 16.86
N ILE A 74 -5.76 -5.81 17.24
CA ILE A 74 -5.29 -5.93 18.63
C ILE A 74 -5.74 -4.73 19.47
N SER A 75 -5.61 -3.51 18.93
CA SER A 75 -5.91 -2.27 19.68
C SER A 75 -7.41 -2.01 19.84
N PHE A 76 -8.24 -2.55 18.93
CA PHE A 76 -9.69 -2.34 18.93
C PHE A 76 -10.49 -3.66 18.82
N PRO A 77 -10.32 -4.59 19.77
CA PRO A 77 -10.90 -5.94 19.67
C PRO A 77 -12.43 -5.95 19.70
N GLY A 78 -13.06 -4.92 20.29
CA GLY A 78 -14.51 -4.76 20.31
C GLY A 78 -15.12 -4.16 19.04
N MET A 79 -14.30 -3.79 18.04
CA MET A 79 -14.75 -3.09 16.84
C MET A 79 -14.21 -3.69 15.52
N PRO A 80 -14.19 -5.02 15.32
CA PRO A 80 -13.56 -5.64 14.15
C PRO A 80 -14.20 -5.16 12.84
N GLY A 81 -15.53 -4.98 12.79
CA GLY A 81 -16.20 -4.44 11.60
C GLY A 81 -15.73 -3.03 11.22
N ILE A 82 -15.45 -2.16 12.20
CA ILE A 82 -14.93 -0.80 11.95
C ILE A 82 -13.50 -0.87 11.41
N ILE A 83 -12.66 -1.72 12.02
CA ILE A 83 -11.27 -1.91 11.56
C ILE A 83 -11.24 -2.45 10.13
N TRP A 84 -12.09 -3.43 9.81
CA TRP A 84 -12.22 -3.95 8.45
C TRP A 84 -12.62 -2.87 7.44
N ILE A 85 -13.58 -2.01 7.78
CA ILE A 85 -13.99 -0.87 6.94
C ILE A 85 -12.83 0.11 6.75
N ILE A 86 -12.16 0.51 7.83
CA ILE A 86 -11.02 1.46 7.77
C ILE A 86 -9.91 0.88 6.91
N SER A 87 -9.52 -0.38 7.11
CA SER A 87 -8.48 -1.06 6.34
C SER A 87 -8.84 -1.13 4.86
N THR A 88 -10.09 -1.49 4.53
CA THR A 88 -10.56 -1.53 3.14
C THR A 88 -10.57 -0.16 2.48
N ILE A 89 -11.07 0.87 3.17
CA ILE A 89 -11.03 2.25 2.67
C ILE A 89 -9.58 2.70 2.46
N SER A 90 -8.68 2.34 3.38
CA SER A 90 -7.26 2.68 3.25
C SER A 90 -6.61 2.07 2.02
N VAL A 91 -6.98 0.84 1.64
CA VAL A 91 -6.53 0.19 0.40
C VAL A 91 -7.02 0.97 -0.81
N VAL A 92 -8.31 1.31 -0.88
CA VAL A 92 -8.89 2.00 -2.03
C VAL A 92 -8.29 3.40 -2.19
N VAL A 93 -8.21 4.16 -1.09
CA VAL A 93 -7.64 5.51 -1.09
C VAL A 93 -6.15 5.46 -1.42
N GLY A 94 -5.39 4.58 -0.75
CA GLY A 94 -3.96 4.38 -1.01
C GLY A 94 -3.68 4.01 -2.46
N ALA A 95 -4.41 3.05 -3.01
CA ALA A 95 -4.31 2.65 -4.41
C ALA A 95 -4.56 3.82 -5.35
N GLY A 96 -5.63 4.60 -5.14
CA GLY A 96 -5.94 5.77 -5.96
C GLY A 96 -4.86 6.86 -5.92
N VAL A 97 -4.37 7.16 -4.72
CA VAL A 97 -3.31 8.15 -4.52
C VAL A 97 -2.02 7.72 -5.20
N VAL A 98 -1.53 6.52 -4.89
CA VAL A 98 -0.26 6.00 -5.43
C VAL A 98 -0.33 5.74 -6.93
N TYR A 99 -1.46 5.26 -7.45
CA TYR A 99 -1.70 5.15 -8.89
C TYR A 99 -1.56 6.48 -9.63
N SER A 100 -1.91 7.60 -8.98
CA SER A 100 -1.87 8.93 -9.60
C SER A 100 -0.47 9.56 -9.58
N PHE A 101 0.47 9.02 -8.78
CA PHE A 101 1.78 9.63 -8.58
C PHE A 101 2.62 9.77 -9.85
N PRO A 102 2.71 8.76 -10.75
CA PRO A 102 3.47 8.89 -12.00
C PRO A 102 3.03 10.06 -12.87
N SER A 103 1.74 10.44 -12.84
CA SER A 103 1.24 11.56 -13.63
C SER A 103 1.58 12.93 -13.03
N PHE A 104 1.92 13.01 -11.73
CA PHE A 104 2.40 14.26 -11.14
C PHE A 104 3.74 14.67 -11.76
N GLY A 105 3.78 15.87 -12.33
CA GLY A 105 4.96 16.38 -13.03
C GLY A 105 5.25 15.71 -14.39
N GLY A 106 4.36 14.84 -14.88
CA GLY A 106 4.51 14.13 -16.15
C GLY A 106 5.62 13.07 -16.15
N TYR A 107 5.84 12.40 -15.02
CA TYR A 107 6.89 11.39 -14.89
C TYR A 107 6.59 10.13 -15.73
N ASP A 108 5.32 9.75 -15.84
CA ASP A 108 4.81 8.76 -16.80
C ASP A 108 5.27 9.05 -18.24
N LYS A 109 5.05 10.28 -18.74
CA LYS A 109 5.49 10.73 -20.07
C LYS A 109 7.00 10.78 -20.20
N TYR A 110 7.69 11.20 -19.14
CA TYR A 110 9.15 11.19 -19.09
C TYR A 110 9.70 9.77 -19.26
N LEU A 111 9.13 8.79 -18.55
CA LEU A 111 9.52 7.38 -18.66
C LEU A 111 9.16 6.80 -20.03
N GLU A 112 7.98 7.13 -20.58
CA GLU A 112 7.58 6.67 -21.91
C GLU A 112 8.53 7.20 -23.00
N LYS A 113 9.02 8.44 -22.87
CA LYS A 113 9.98 9.04 -23.81
C LYS A 113 11.39 8.49 -23.66
N ASN A 114 11.90 8.36 -22.43
CA ASN A 114 13.32 8.05 -22.18
C ASN A 114 13.59 6.55 -21.94
N HIS A 115 12.58 5.80 -21.51
CA HIS A 115 12.66 4.37 -21.20
C HIS A 115 11.49 3.56 -21.82
N PRO A 116 11.21 3.70 -23.14
CA PRO A 116 10.04 3.10 -23.78
C PRO A 116 10.00 1.57 -23.62
N LYS A 117 11.16 0.89 -23.71
CA LYS A 117 11.26 -0.57 -23.53
C LYS A 117 10.77 -1.03 -22.16
N ALA A 118 11.06 -0.26 -21.10
CA ALA A 118 10.64 -0.60 -19.74
C ALA A 118 9.13 -0.41 -19.59
N VAL A 119 8.58 0.70 -20.11
CA VAL A 119 7.13 0.96 -20.09
C VAL A 119 6.37 -0.09 -20.90
N ASP A 120 6.87 -0.47 -22.08
CA ASP A 120 6.29 -1.53 -22.90
C ASP A 120 6.32 -2.90 -22.21
N TYR A 121 7.39 -3.21 -21.47
CA TYR A 121 7.44 -4.41 -20.65
C TYR A 121 6.35 -4.41 -19.57
N LEU A 122 6.14 -3.29 -18.87
CA LEU A 122 5.06 -3.17 -17.89
C LEU A 122 3.70 -3.38 -18.56
N LYS A 123 3.44 -2.70 -19.69
CA LYS A 123 2.17 -2.78 -20.43
C LYS A 123 1.88 -4.18 -20.99
N GLN A 124 2.89 -4.86 -21.53
CA GLN A 124 2.68 -6.12 -22.26
C GLN A 124 2.89 -7.37 -21.41
N LYS A 125 3.89 -7.36 -20.51
CA LYS A 125 4.29 -8.55 -19.74
C LYS A 125 3.61 -8.59 -18.39
N ILE A 126 3.64 -7.48 -17.64
CA ILE A 126 3.02 -7.42 -16.31
C ILE A 126 1.52 -7.18 -16.42
N LEU A 127 1.12 -6.18 -17.20
CA LEU A 127 -0.26 -5.70 -17.33
C LEU A 127 -0.89 -6.05 -18.69
N GLY A 128 -0.39 -7.11 -19.33
CA GLY A 128 -0.93 -7.65 -20.57
C GLY A 128 -2.18 -8.51 -20.35
N LYS A 129 -2.31 -9.60 -21.13
CA LYS A 129 -3.50 -10.47 -21.11
C LYS A 129 -3.85 -11.09 -19.75
N HIS A 130 -2.88 -11.23 -18.85
CA HIS A 130 -3.09 -11.82 -17.52
C HIS A 130 -3.07 -10.79 -16.38
N ALA A 131 -3.16 -9.48 -16.70
CA ALA A 131 -3.09 -8.39 -15.71
C ALA A 131 -4.00 -8.64 -14.50
N PHE A 132 -5.23 -9.10 -14.74
CA PHE A 132 -6.18 -9.42 -13.68
C PHE A 132 -5.59 -10.41 -12.65
N TRP A 133 -5.09 -11.55 -13.11
CA TRP A 133 -4.55 -12.60 -12.23
C TRP A 133 -3.23 -12.18 -11.58
N VAL A 134 -2.40 -11.43 -12.28
CA VAL A 134 -1.17 -10.86 -11.72
C VAL A 134 -1.51 -9.94 -10.55
N ILE A 135 -2.48 -9.04 -10.72
CA ILE A 135 -2.90 -8.11 -9.66
C ILE A 135 -3.53 -8.88 -8.50
N VAL A 136 -4.43 -9.83 -8.74
CA VAL A 136 -5.03 -10.65 -7.66
C VAL A 136 -3.93 -11.36 -6.85
N GLY A 137 -3.01 -12.07 -7.53
CA GLY A 137 -1.96 -12.81 -6.85
C GLY A 137 -0.98 -11.91 -6.09
N TRP A 138 -0.62 -10.75 -6.65
CA TRP A 138 0.24 -9.76 -6.01
C TRP A 138 -0.41 -9.18 -4.75
N SER A 139 -1.71 -8.85 -4.83
CA SER A 139 -2.47 -8.24 -3.75
C SER A 139 -2.87 -9.25 -2.68
N PHE A 140 -2.89 -10.54 -3.02
CA PHE A 140 -3.09 -11.64 -2.08
C PHE A 140 -1.78 -12.03 -1.34
N PHE A 141 -0.66 -11.35 -1.58
CA PHE A 141 0.59 -11.73 -0.92
C PHE A 141 0.99 -10.73 0.16
N PRO A 142 0.90 -11.09 1.46
CA PRO A 142 0.99 -10.14 2.57
C PRO A 142 2.36 -9.48 2.74
N ALA A 143 3.42 -10.08 2.19
CA ALA A 143 4.78 -9.55 2.27
C ALA A 143 5.15 -8.60 1.12
N VAL A 144 4.31 -8.49 0.09
CA VAL A 144 4.58 -7.62 -1.04
C VAL A 144 3.73 -6.34 -0.91
N PRO A 145 4.30 -5.15 -1.13
CA PRO A 145 3.54 -3.91 -1.08
C PRO A 145 2.57 -3.86 -2.26
N THR A 146 1.27 -4.04 -1.98
CA THR A 146 0.17 -3.88 -2.93
C THR A 146 0.19 -2.50 -3.59
N ASP A 147 0.64 -1.48 -2.87
CA ASP A 147 0.78 -0.12 -3.39
C ASP A 147 1.80 -0.03 -4.56
N ALA A 148 2.77 -0.94 -4.65
CA ALA A 148 3.73 -0.98 -5.76
C ALA A 148 3.07 -1.34 -7.10
N ILE A 149 2.13 -2.30 -7.11
CA ILE A 149 1.40 -2.64 -8.36
C ILE A 149 0.47 -1.51 -8.79
N CYS A 150 -0.04 -0.72 -7.84
CA CYS A 150 -0.80 0.50 -8.12
C CYS A 150 0.06 1.56 -8.81
N TYR A 151 1.28 1.81 -8.31
CA TYR A 151 2.23 2.75 -8.93
C TYR A 151 2.63 2.30 -10.35
N VAL A 152 2.97 1.02 -10.52
CA VAL A 152 3.30 0.42 -11.82
C VAL A 152 2.13 0.55 -12.81
N SER A 153 0.91 0.36 -12.34
CA SER A 153 -0.30 0.53 -13.14
C SER A 153 -0.49 1.98 -13.60
N GLY A 154 -0.13 2.95 -12.74
CA GLY A 154 -0.11 4.37 -13.10
C GLY A 154 0.89 4.68 -14.22
N ILE A 155 2.13 4.17 -14.11
CA ILE A 155 3.16 4.33 -15.16
C ILE A 155 2.67 3.76 -16.50
N ALA A 156 2.06 2.58 -16.46
CA ALA A 156 1.56 1.90 -17.64
C ALA A 156 0.26 2.51 -18.21
N SER A 157 -0.31 3.54 -17.55
CA SER A 157 -1.64 4.08 -17.87
C SER A 157 -2.73 3.00 -17.91
N TYR A 158 -2.61 1.99 -17.05
CA TYR A 158 -3.55 0.88 -16.98
C TYR A 158 -4.86 1.35 -16.35
N PRO A 159 -6.05 1.11 -16.95
CA PRO A 159 -7.28 1.73 -16.49
C PRO A 159 -7.59 1.46 -15.01
N PHE A 160 -7.74 2.51 -14.21
CA PHE A 160 -7.98 2.40 -12.75
C PHE A 160 -9.14 1.45 -12.38
N LYS A 161 -10.25 1.47 -13.14
CA LYS A 161 -11.38 0.54 -12.93
C LYS A 161 -10.98 -0.94 -13.11
N ARG A 162 -10.06 -1.22 -14.03
CA ARG A 162 -9.54 -2.58 -14.29
C ARG A 162 -8.49 -3.00 -13.26
N LEU A 163 -7.83 -2.04 -12.61
CA LEU A 163 -6.95 -2.28 -11.46
C LEU A 163 -7.75 -2.61 -10.20
N MET A 164 -8.82 -1.86 -9.94
CA MET A 164 -9.49 -1.91 -8.64
C MET A 164 -10.18 -3.22 -8.32
N ILE A 165 -10.84 -3.83 -9.32
CA ILE A 165 -11.55 -5.10 -9.14
C ILE A 165 -10.60 -6.22 -8.69
N PRO A 166 -9.52 -6.55 -9.42
CA PRO A 166 -8.59 -7.59 -8.98
C PRO A 166 -7.84 -7.23 -7.70
N LEU A 167 -7.53 -5.95 -7.45
CA LEU A 167 -6.90 -5.51 -6.21
C LEU A 167 -7.76 -5.88 -4.99
N LEU A 168 -9.06 -5.54 -5.04
CA LEU A 168 -9.99 -5.83 -3.96
C LEU A 168 -10.26 -7.33 -3.81
N ILE A 169 -10.31 -8.08 -4.91
CA ILE A 169 -10.44 -9.54 -4.85
C ILE A 169 -9.25 -10.19 -4.14
N GLY A 170 -8.02 -9.68 -4.33
CA GLY A 170 -6.84 -10.17 -3.64
C GLY A 170 -6.74 -9.70 -2.18
N GLU A 171 -7.03 -8.43 -1.91
CA GLU A 171 -6.85 -7.85 -0.56
C GLU A 171 -7.97 -8.21 0.42
N LEU A 172 -9.23 -8.17 0.00
CA LEU A 172 -10.36 -8.34 0.93
C LEU A 172 -10.32 -9.65 1.73
N PRO A 173 -9.99 -10.82 1.14
CA PRO A 173 -9.86 -12.05 1.90
C PRO A 173 -8.80 -11.94 3.01
N ILE A 174 -7.68 -11.27 2.73
CA ILE A 174 -6.57 -11.11 3.66
C ILE A 174 -6.92 -10.13 4.77
N VAL A 175 -7.48 -8.98 4.41
CA VAL A 175 -7.98 -7.99 5.38
C VAL A 175 -9.01 -8.65 6.29
N THR A 176 -9.92 -9.44 5.74
CA THR A 176 -10.91 -10.18 6.53
C THR A 176 -10.24 -11.18 7.46
N ALA A 177 -9.31 -12.00 6.95
CA ALA A 177 -8.59 -12.97 7.77
C ALA A 177 -7.84 -12.29 8.92
N TYR A 178 -7.06 -11.24 8.65
CA TYR A 178 -6.30 -10.55 9.70
C TYR A 178 -7.16 -9.76 10.69
N VAL A 179 -8.32 -9.25 10.30
CA VAL A 179 -9.19 -8.54 11.26
C VAL A 179 -9.93 -9.51 12.18
N PHE A 180 -10.46 -10.61 11.64
CA PHE A 180 -11.34 -11.51 12.40
C PHE A 180 -10.61 -12.71 13.01
N LEU A 181 -9.46 -13.09 12.47
CA LEU A 181 -8.64 -14.23 12.92
C LEU A 181 -7.22 -13.77 13.35
N GLY A 182 -6.96 -12.47 13.36
CA GLY A 182 -5.62 -11.88 13.38
C GLY A 182 -4.70 -12.35 14.49
N ILE A 183 -5.21 -12.51 15.72
CA ILE A 183 -4.38 -12.92 16.86
C ILE A 183 -3.86 -14.36 16.62
N GLU A 184 -4.71 -15.28 16.18
CA GLU A 184 -4.34 -16.67 15.91
C GLU A 184 -3.42 -16.80 14.67
N ILE A 185 -3.70 -16.03 13.61
CA ILE A 185 -2.92 -16.05 12.36
C ILE A 185 -1.55 -15.39 12.55
N SER A 186 -1.48 -14.29 13.30
CA SER A 186 -0.24 -13.56 13.58
C SER A 186 0.75 -14.43 14.36
N ASP A 187 0.27 -15.11 15.41
CA ASP A 187 1.09 -16.04 16.19
C ASP A 187 1.56 -17.25 15.36
N TRP A 188 0.70 -17.77 14.47
CA TRP A 188 1.08 -18.86 13.56
C TRP A 188 2.14 -18.45 12.53
N LEU A 189 2.05 -17.23 12.00
CA LEU A 189 2.99 -16.69 11.00
C LEU A 189 4.27 -16.12 11.62
N ARG A 190 4.37 -16.00 12.95
CA ARG A 190 5.46 -15.30 13.66
C ARG A 190 5.70 -13.88 13.10
N LEU A 191 4.61 -13.25 12.65
CA LEU A 191 4.55 -11.84 12.23
C LEU A 191 3.95 -11.03 13.36
#